data_AF-A0A381YC17-F1
#
_entry.id   AF-A0A381YC17-F1
#
_cell.length_a   1.000
_cell.length_b   1.000
_cell.length_c   1.000
_cell.angle_alpha   90.00
_cell.angle_beta   90.00
_cell.angle_gamma   90.00
#
_symmetry.space_group_name_H-M   'P 1'
#
loop_
_entity.id
_entity.type
_entity.pdbx_description
1 polymer ?
#
loop_
_entity_poly.entity_id
_entity_poly.type
_entity_poly.pdbx_seq_one_letter_code
_entity_poly.pdbx_strand_id
1 'polypeptide(L)'
;VVDFRRMSAGQSQRGRSSGWENAVVQGGDIIAAPSQGMFAYVLRNGETKPPSEIQKLWNEYLKIEKILAETIKAGLTAREIIQNYKKKFAEVDVIVVEPQMHMVQPKNNFPAYSKGYDPKKTLLSIDCHGKGKGSCHWKHDIYLGPRIGSYGPEWTYDVPLAPNHHFVLEYFFYMPSLTANKDEDQYLLFWNHEQAIATEKGVEYLSTPQKDLYLIK
;
A
#
# COMPACT_ATOMS: atom_id res chain seq x y z
N VAL A 1 -3.08 -3.93 -14.43
CA VAL A 1 -2.34 -2.65 -14.52
C VAL A 1 -3.31 -1.55 -14.13
N VAL A 2 -2.86 -0.60 -13.31
CA VAL A 2 -3.62 0.56 -12.82
C VAL A 2 -2.73 1.80 -12.89
N ASP A 3 -3.31 2.99 -12.85
CA ASP A 3 -2.59 4.27 -12.85
C ASP A 3 -2.79 5.01 -11.51
N PHE A 4 -1.69 5.47 -10.90
CA PHE A 4 -1.71 6.35 -9.75
C PHE A 4 -1.40 7.77 -10.19
N ARG A 5 -2.36 8.66 -10.03
CA ARG A 5 -2.28 10.07 -10.39
C ARG A 5 -2.65 10.95 -9.22
N ARG A 6 -2.15 12.17 -9.17
CA ARG A 6 -2.55 13.13 -8.14
C ARG A 6 -4.07 13.28 -8.05
N MET A 7 -4.59 13.26 -6.83
CA MET A 7 -6.02 13.27 -6.54
C MET A 7 -6.39 14.46 -5.66
N SER A 8 -7.65 14.87 -5.72
CA SER A 8 -8.30 15.81 -4.79
C SER A 8 -9.36 15.12 -3.94
N ALA A 9 -9.94 15.81 -2.95
CA ALA A 9 -10.97 15.18 -2.12
C ALA A 9 -12.14 14.62 -2.94
N GLY A 10 -12.63 13.47 -2.49
CA GLY A 10 -13.71 12.74 -3.14
C GLY A 10 -13.25 11.81 -4.26
N GLN A 11 -12.08 12.05 -4.86
CA GLN A 11 -11.55 11.22 -5.94
C GLN A 11 -10.81 9.98 -5.38
N SER A 12 -10.97 8.82 -6.00
CA SER A 12 -10.27 7.55 -5.70
C SER A 12 -9.58 6.95 -6.93
N GLN A 13 -8.34 6.50 -6.79
CA GLN A 13 -7.57 5.88 -7.89
C GLN A 13 -7.94 4.42 -8.18
N ARG A 14 -8.94 3.83 -7.51
CA ARG A 14 -9.36 2.43 -7.79
C ARG A 14 -10.21 2.30 -9.07
N GLY A 15 -10.05 3.20 -10.04
CA GLY A 15 -10.90 3.28 -11.23
C GLY A 15 -12.36 3.65 -10.91
N ARG A 16 -12.60 4.34 -9.80
CA ARG A 16 -13.95 4.65 -9.27
C ARG A 16 -14.26 6.14 -9.21
N SER A 17 -13.35 6.99 -9.70
CA SER A 17 -13.61 8.41 -9.82
C SER A 17 -14.40 8.68 -11.09
N SER A 18 -15.49 9.44 -10.97
CA SER A 18 -16.24 9.89 -12.13
C SER A 18 -15.33 10.65 -13.10
N GLY A 19 -15.43 10.34 -14.39
CA GLY A 19 -14.65 10.98 -15.46
C GLY A 19 -13.33 10.27 -15.81
N TRP A 20 -13.04 9.13 -15.18
CA TRP A 20 -11.82 8.35 -15.42
C TRP A 20 -12.05 7.13 -16.32
N GLU A 21 -13.29 6.87 -16.73
CA GLU A 21 -13.70 5.67 -17.47
C GLU A 21 -12.98 5.53 -18.83
N ASN A 22 -12.39 6.61 -19.35
CA ASN A 22 -11.61 6.63 -20.60
C ASN A 22 -10.30 7.42 -20.48
N ALA A 23 -9.76 7.58 -19.27
CA ALA A 23 -8.51 8.31 -19.08
C ALA A 23 -7.34 7.51 -19.67
N VAL A 24 -6.58 8.13 -20.57
CA VAL A 24 -5.31 7.59 -21.07
C VAL A 24 -4.20 7.94 -20.07
N VAL A 25 -3.21 7.05 -19.95
CA VAL A 25 -1.98 7.31 -19.21
C VAL A 25 -1.32 8.59 -19.71
N GLN A 26 -0.90 9.47 -18.80
CA GLN A 26 -0.26 10.74 -19.12
C GLN A 26 1.00 10.99 -18.30
N GLY A 27 1.80 11.98 -18.71
CA GLY A 27 2.95 12.45 -17.94
C GLY A 27 2.54 12.88 -16.53
N GLY A 28 3.27 12.38 -15.53
CA GLY A 28 2.98 12.56 -14.11
C GLY A 28 2.25 11.40 -13.45
N ASP A 29 1.77 10.41 -14.21
CA ASP A 29 1.17 9.19 -13.67
C ASP A 29 2.25 8.18 -13.25
N ILE A 30 1.92 7.32 -12.28
CA ILE A 30 2.64 6.08 -12.01
C ILE A 30 1.79 4.93 -12.55
N ILE A 31 2.27 4.24 -13.58
CA ILE A 31 1.67 2.98 -14.02
C ILE A 31 2.12 1.88 -13.06
N ALA A 32 1.17 1.12 -12.53
CA ALA A 32 1.42 0.05 -11.58
C ALA A 32 0.83 -1.27 -12.06
N ALA A 33 1.58 -2.35 -11.83
CA ALA A 33 1.08 -3.71 -11.79
C ALA A 33 1.28 -4.22 -10.35
N PRO A 34 0.37 -3.87 -9.41
CA PRO A 34 0.60 -4.07 -7.98
C PRO A 34 0.84 -5.53 -7.60
N SER A 35 0.17 -6.47 -8.26
CA SER A 35 0.36 -7.91 -8.02
C SER A 35 1.74 -8.46 -8.42
N GLN A 36 2.51 -7.70 -9.19
CA GLN A 36 3.88 -8.00 -9.60
C GLN A 36 4.90 -7.07 -8.93
N GLY A 37 4.47 -6.07 -8.15
CA GLY A 37 5.38 -5.09 -7.57
C GLY A 37 6.05 -4.19 -8.57
N MET A 38 5.41 -4.01 -9.73
CA MET A 38 5.99 -3.24 -10.82
C MET A 38 5.36 -1.87 -10.89
N PHE A 39 6.18 -0.82 -10.85
CA PHE A 39 5.79 0.58 -10.84
C PHE A 39 6.66 1.36 -11.82
N ALA A 40 6.05 2.22 -12.61
CA ALA A 40 6.77 3.03 -13.58
C ALA A 40 6.20 4.46 -13.58
N TYR A 41 7.07 5.45 -13.43
CA TYR A 41 6.69 6.85 -13.55
C TYR A 41 6.75 7.29 -15.01
N VAL A 42 5.68 7.93 -15.48
CA VAL A 42 5.62 8.53 -16.81
C VAL A 42 6.14 9.96 -16.71
N LEU A 43 7.26 10.24 -17.35
CA LEU A 43 7.86 11.57 -17.34
C LEU A 43 6.95 12.57 -18.05
N ARG A 44 6.82 13.78 -17.49
CA ARG A 44 6.20 14.90 -18.21
C ARG A 44 7.16 15.45 -19.27
N ASN A 45 6.60 16.22 -20.21
CA ASN A 45 7.40 16.92 -21.21
C ASN A 45 8.49 17.77 -20.53
N GLY A 46 9.75 17.48 -20.86
CA GLY A 46 10.92 18.15 -20.30
C GLY A 46 11.47 17.55 -18.99
N GLU A 47 10.77 16.60 -18.36
CA GLU A 47 11.32 15.87 -17.21
C GLU A 47 12.33 14.80 -17.68
N THR A 48 13.48 14.74 -17.02
CA THR A 48 14.48 13.68 -17.22
C THR A 48 14.58 12.72 -16.03
N LYS A 49 13.94 13.09 -14.92
CA LYS A 49 13.88 12.33 -13.66
C LYS A 49 12.56 12.64 -12.95
N PRO A 50 12.06 11.74 -12.09
CA PRO A 50 10.86 12.00 -11.31
C PRO A 50 11.02 13.24 -10.41
N PRO A 51 9.95 14.02 -10.19
CA PRO A 51 9.93 15.09 -9.18
C PRO A 51 10.26 14.58 -7.77
N SER A 52 10.68 15.49 -6.89
CA SER A 52 11.11 15.15 -5.52
C SER A 52 10.03 14.44 -4.69
N GLU A 53 8.76 14.82 -4.86
CA GLU A 53 7.65 14.16 -4.17
C GLU A 53 7.43 12.71 -4.64
N ILE A 54 7.65 12.41 -5.92
CA ILE A 54 7.56 11.05 -6.48
C ILE A 54 8.74 10.20 -6.00
N GLN A 55 9.94 10.78 -5.93
CA GLN A 55 11.09 10.11 -5.32
C GLN A 55 10.86 9.82 -3.83
N LYS A 56 10.25 10.76 -3.09
CA LYS A 56 9.89 10.56 -1.68
C LYS A 56 8.86 9.43 -1.53
N LEU A 57 7.83 9.41 -2.38
CA LEU A 57 6.82 8.34 -2.44
C LEU A 57 7.48 6.97 -2.68
N TRP A 58 8.40 6.87 -3.64
CA TRP A 58 9.13 5.64 -3.94
C TRP A 58 10.00 5.17 -2.77
N ASN A 59 10.74 6.09 -2.14
CA ASN A 59 11.56 5.77 -0.96
C ASN A 59 10.71 5.28 0.21
N GLU A 60 9.50 5.83 0.37
CA GLU A 60 8.57 5.41 1.40
C GLU A 60 8.06 3.99 1.13
N TYR A 61 7.74 3.65 -0.12
CA TYR A 61 7.43 2.29 -0.56
C TYR A 61 8.55 1.31 -0.19
N LEU A 62 9.80 1.59 -0.60
CA LEU A 62 10.95 0.71 -0.32
C LEU A 62 11.17 0.49 1.19
N LYS A 63 10.98 1.55 1.98
CA LYS A 63 11.10 1.50 3.44
C LYS A 63 10.03 0.60 4.06
N ILE A 64 8.78 0.75 3.62
CA ILE A 64 7.65 -0.04 4.10
C ILE A 64 7.82 -1.51 3.70
N GLU A 65 8.12 -1.78 2.43
CA GLU A 65 8.38 -3.12 1.91
C GLU A 65 9.40 -3.87 2.75
N LYS A 66 10.56 -3.24 2.99
CA LYS A 66 11.63 -3.85 3.78
C LYS A 66 11.16 -4.27 5.18
N ILE A 67 10.43 -3.39 5.87
CA ILE A 67 9.94 -3.68 7.23
C ILE A 67 8.91 -4.80 7.21
N LEU A 68 7.95 -4.78 6.27
CA LEU A 68 6.95 -5.83 6.15
C LEU A 68 7.58 -7.17 5.82
N ALA A 69 8.52 -7.21 4.87
CA ALA A 69 9.26 -8.41 4.51
C ALA A 69 10.06 -9.02 5.67
N GLU A 70 10.62 -8.18 6.53
CA GLU A 70 11.38 -8.60 7.72
C GLU A 70 10.50 -9.07 8.88
N THR A 71 9.23 -8.67 8.93
CA THR A 71 8.37 -8.87 10.12
C THR A 71 7.23 -9.87 9.89
N ILE A 72 6.78 -10.04 8.65
CA ILE A 72 5.82 -11.06 8.25
C ILE A 72 6.58 -12.37 8.04
N LYS A 73 6.35 -13.34 8.94
CA LYS A 73 7.05 -14.63 8.95
C LYS A 73 6.08 -15.77 9.21
N ALA A 74 6.36 -16.91 8.59
CA ALA A 74 5.67 -18.15 8.90
C ALA A 74 5.88 -18.54 10.37
N GLY A 75 4.87 -19.17 10.98
CA GLY A 75 4.85 -19.61 12.37
C GLY A 75 4.37 -18.55 13.37
N LEU A 76 4.31 -17.28 12.99
CA LEU A 76 3.74 -16.22 13.81
C LEU A 76 2.24 -16.05 13.56
N THR A 77 1.49 -15.73 14.60
CA THR A 77 0.11 -15.24 14.47
C THR A 77 0.08 -13.87 13.82
N ALA A 78 -1.04 -13.52 13.16
CA ALA A 78 -1.22 -12.17 12.63
C ALA A 78 -1.09 -11.11 13.73
N ARG A 79 -1.53 -11.39 14.97
CA ARG A 79 -1.37 -10.50 16.12
C ARG A 79 0.11 -10.20 16.42
N GLU A 80 0.95 -11.21 16.47
CA GLU A 80 2.40 -11.05 16.70
C GLU A 80 3.07 -10.29 15.56
N ILE A 81 2.72 -10.62 14.31
CA ILE A 81 3.21 -9.90 13.12
C ILE A 81 2.84 -8.42 13.20
N ILE A 82 1.60 -8.10 13.57
CA ILE A 82 1.10 -6.73 13.74
C ILE A 82 1.90 -5.98 14.81
N GLN A 83 2.15 -6.60 15.96
CA GLN A 83 2.97 -6.01 17.01
C GLN A 83 4.40 -5.75 16.54
N ASN A 84 4.99 -6.70 15.81
CA ASN A 84 6.37 -6.61 15.31
C ASN A 84 6.55 -5.47 14.30
N TYR A 85 5.68 -5.38 13.28
CA TYR A 85 5.80 -4.29 12.32
C TYR A 85 5.47 -2.94 12.95
N LYS A 86 4.51 -2.85 13.89
CA LYS A 86 4.17 -1.58 14.55
C LYS A 86 5.37 -1.05 15.33
N LYS A 87 6.10 -1.94 16.02
CA LYS A 87 7.34 -1.60 16.72
C LYS A 87 8.39 -1.04 15.75
N LYS A 88 8.65 -1.73 14.64
CA LYS A 88 9.61 -1.29 13.61
C LYS A 88 9.20 0.03 12.96
N PHE A 89 7.92 0.23 12.66
CA PHE A 89 7.43 1.47 12.03
C PHE A 89 7.51 2.69 12.94
N ALA A 90 7.32 2.50 14.25
CA ALA A 90 7.49 3.58 15.24
C ALA A 90 8.91 4.17 15.23
N GLU A 91 9.91 3.41 14.77
CA GLU A 91 11.32 3.84 14.66
C GLU A 91 11.61 4.63 13.37
N VAL A 92 10.67 4.70 12.41
CA VAL A 92 10.92 5.27 11.07
C VAL A 92 9.84 6.23 10.54
N ASP A 93 9.17 6.94 11.46
CA ASP A 93 8.15 7.95 11.16
C ASP A 93 6.97 7.44 10.33
N VAL A 94 6.62 6.16 10.49
CA VAL A 94 5.42 5.56 9.90
C VAL A 94 4.43 5.24 11.01
N ILE A 95 3.19 5.68 10.87
CA ILE A 95 2.09 5.37 11.77
C ILE A 95 1.15 4.39 11.06
N VAL A 96 0.97 3.22 11.66
CA VAL A 96 -0.05 2.28 11.19
C VAL A 96 -1.42 2.74 11.68
N VAL A 97 -2.30 3.04 10.74
CA VAL A 97 -3.68 3.45 11.01
C VAL A 97 -4.64 2.37 10.52
N GLU A 98 -5.69 2.13 11.30
CA GLU A 98 -6.64 1.08 11.00
C GLU A 98 -7.43 1.37 9.72
N PRO A 99 -8.09 2.53 9.56
CA PRO A 99 -8.90 2.74 8.38
C PRO A 99 -8.04 2.98 7.13
N GLN A 100 -8.48 2.42 6.01
CA GLN A 100 -8.08 2.91 4.69
C GLN A 100 -8.84 4.22 4.43
N MET A 101 -8.24 5.19 3.73
CA MET A 101 -8.84 6.52 3.55
C MET A 101 -10.23 6.49 2.90
N HIS A 102 -10.49 5.54 2.01
CA HIS A 102 -11.79 5.40 1.35
C HIS A 102 -12.91 4.89 2.28
N MET A 103 -12.56 4.48 3.51
CA MET A 103 -13.47 4.05 4.58
C MET A 103 -13.73 5.15 5.61
N VAL A 104 -12.94 6.22 5.62
CA VAL A 104 -13.17 7.40 6.47
C VAL A 104 -14.21 8.31 5.84
N GLN A 105 -15.01 9.00 6.66
CA GLN A 105 -15.97 10.00 6.19
C GLN A 105 -15.46 11.43 6.44
N PRO A 106 -15.55 12.34 5.45
CA PRO A 106 -15.96 12.09 4.07
C PRO A 106 -14.97 11.19 3.31
N LYS A 107 -15.49 10.35 2.42
CA LYS A 107 -14.68 9.38 1.64
C LYS A 107 -13.63 10.07 0.78
N ASN A 108 -12.46 9.45 0.69
CA ASN A 108 -11.35 9.90 -0.15
C ASN A 108 -10.93 11.35 0.12
N ASN A 109 -10.95 11.76 1.38
CA ASN A 109 -10.57 13.11 1.79
C ASN A 109 -9.31 13.02 2.66
N PHE A 110 -8.17 13.41 2.08
CA PHE A 110 -6.88 13.34 2.78
C PHE A 110 -6.85 14.21 4.04
N PRO A 111 -7.28 15.49 4.03
CA PRO A 111 -7.34 16.30 5.26
C PRO A 111 -8.17 15.68 6.39
N ALA A 112 -9.32 15.07 6.07
CA ALA A 112 -10.15 14.39 7.06
C ALA A 112 -9.48 13.11 7.59
N TYR A 113 -8.84 12.35 6.70
CA TYR A 113 -8.11 11.13 7.04
C TYR A 113 -6.89 11.38 7.92
N SER A 114 -6.13 12.44 7.62
CA SER A 114 -4.91 12.79 8.35
C SER A 114 -5.17 13.63 9.60
N LYS A 115 -6.43 13.95 9.91
CA LYS A 115 -6.79 14.81 11.04
C LYS A 115 -6.34 14.20 12.36
N GLY A 116 -5.55 14.96 13.12
CA GLY A 116 -5.04 14.54 14.44
C GLY A 116 -3.73 13.75 14.39
N TYR A 117 -3.18 13.48 13.20
CA TYR A 117 -1.87 12.88 13.04
C TYR A 117 -0.80 13.93 12.74
N ASP A 118 0.46 13.57 13.01
CA ASP A 118 1.62 14.40 12.66
C ASP A 118 1.79 14.45 11.12
N PRO A 119 1.72 15.63 10.48
CA PRO A 119 1.84 15.76 9.02
C PRO A 119 3.22 15.40 8.48
N LYS A 120 4.24 15.22 9.34
CA LYS A 120 5.57 14.75 8.94
C LYS A 120 5.66 13.24 8.82
N LYS A 121 4.71 12.50 9.40
CA LYS A 121 4.71 11.04 9.43
C LYS A 121 3.84 10.47 8.32
N THR A 122 4.23 9.29 7.84
CA THR A 122 3.46 8.57 6.84
C THR A 122 2.36 7.76 7.51
N LEU A 123 1.12 7.94 7.08
CA LEU A 123 0.00 7.10 7.52
C LEU A 123 -0.10 5.88 6.61
N LEU A 124 0.00 4.71 7.21
CA LEU A 124 0.02 3.42 6.54
C LEU A 124 -1.18 2.58 7.00
N SER A 125 -2.01 2.14 6.07
CA SER A 125 -3.07 1.16 6.33
C SER A 125 -2.69 -0.16 5.67
N ILE A 126 -2.76 -1.27 6.41
CA ILE A 126 -2.31 -2.60 5.97
C ILE A 126 -3.52 -3.55 5.96
N ASP A 127 -3.64 -4.35 4.91
CA ASP A 127 -4.71 -5.34 4.75
C ASP A 127 -4.22 -6.59 4.01
N CYS A 128 -3.08 -7.15 4.42
CA CYS A 128 -2.56 -8.35 3.79
C CYS A 128 -3.49 -9.55 4.03
N HIS A 129 -3.79 -10.29 2.97
CA HIS A 129 -4.73 -11.40 3.00
C HIS A 129 -4.32 -12.51 2.03
N GLY A 130 -4.86 -13.71 2.22
CA GLY A 130 -4.57 -14.87 1.36
C GLY A 130 -4.89 -14.62 -0.12
N LYS A 131 -4.11 -15.26 -1.00
CA LYS A 131 -4.30 -15.22 -2.45
C LYS A 131 -4.38 -16.65 -2.98
N GLY A 132 -5.53 -17.03 -3.53
CA GLY A 132 -5.73 -18.37 -4.07
C GLY A 132 -6.44 -19.33 -3.12
N LYS A 133 -5.72 -20.02 -2.21
CA LYS A 133 -6.33 -20.91 -1.17
C LYS A 133 -6.17 -20.27 0.21
N GLY A 134 -7.20 -20.39 1.06
CA GLY A 134 -7.18 -19.86 2.42
C GLY A 134 -6.32 -20.68 3.37
N SER A 135 -6.21 -20.26 4.62
CA SER A 135 -5.57 -21.01 5.71
C SER A 135 -6.25 -22.32 6.09
N CYS A 136 -7.53 -22.49 5.75
CA CYS A 136 -8.39 -23.62 6.08
C CYS A 136 -8.93 -24.31 4.82
N HIS A 137 -9.54 -25.50 5.00
CA HIS A 137 -10.17 -26.28 3.93
C HIS A 137 -11.34 -25.58 3.20
N TRP A 138 -11.82 -24.44 3.70
CA TRP A 138 -13.01 -23.77 3.19
C TRP A 138 -12.66 -22.77 2.06
N LYS A 139 -13.36 -22.83 0.94
CA LYS A 139 -13.00 -22.08 -0.29
C LYS A 139 -13.04 -20.54 -0.17
N HIS A 140 -13.78 -19.98 0.78
CA HIS A 140 -13.86 -18.53 1.02
C HIS A 140 -12.90 -18.03 2.12
N ASP A 141 -12.09 -18.93 2.69
CA ASP A 141 -11.15 -18.58 3.77
C ASP A 141 -9.98 -17.71 3.28
N ILE A 142 -9.84 -17.52 1.96
CA ILE A 142 -8.82 -16.66 1.34
C ILE A 142 -8.82 -15.23 1.87
N TYR A 143 -9.98 -14.74 2.33
CA TYR A 143 -10.14 -13.38 2.88
C TYR A 143 -10.26 -13.35 4.40
N LEU A 144 -10.26 -14.52 5.05
CA LEU A 144 -10.50 -14.64 6.48
C LEU A 144 -9.20 -14.92 7.23
N GLY A 145 -8.41 -15.94 6.85
CA GLY A 145 -7.24 -16.34 7.64
C GLY A 145 -5.99 -16.69 6.82
N PRO A 146 -4.78 -16.34 7.31
CA PRO A 146 -4.52 -15.25 8.28
C PRO A 146 -4.69 -13.89 7.59
N ARG A 147 -5.36 -12.95 8.28
CA ARG A 147 -5.49 -11.56 7.82
C ARG A 147 -4.58 -10.67 8.67
N ILE A 148 -3.58 -10.09 8.03
CA ILE A 148 -2.56 -9.28 8.70
C ILE A 148 -2.88 -7.82 8.38
N GLY A 149 -3.43 -7.10 9.34
CA GLY A 149 -3.94 -5.75 9.10
C GLY A 149 -5.10 -5.43 10.02
N SER A 150 -5.85 -4.38 9.66
CA SER A 150 -6.95 -3.84 10.47
C SER A 150 -8.33 -4.39 10.13
N TYR A 151 -8.48 -5.15 9.05
CA TYR A 151 -9.80 -5.49 8.50
C TYR A 151 -10.24 -6.96 8.67
N GLY A 152 -9.66 -7.71 9.62
CA GLY A 152 -10.07 -9.10 9.91
C GLY A 152 -11.05 -9.24 11.08
N PRO A 153 -11.91 -10.28 11.08
CA PRO A 153 -12.56 -10.74 12.31
C PRO A 153 -11.50 -11.06 13.38
N GLU A 154 -11.76 -10.74 14.65
CA GLU A 154 -10.75 -10.84 15.72
C GLU A 154 -10.10 -12.22 15.84
N TRP A 155 -10.87 -13.30 15.66
CA TRP A 155 -10.36 -14.68 15.73
C TRP A 155 -9.27 -14.98 14.70
N THR A 156 -9.22 -14.24 13.59
CA THR A 156 -8.23 -14.47 12.52
C THR A 156 -6.85 -13.95 12.89
N TYR A 157 -6.76 -13.07 13.89
CA TYR A 157 -5.49 -12.55 14.40
C TYR A 157 -4.69 -13.60 15.17
N ASP A 158 -5.34 -14.64 15.67
CA ASP A 158 -4.71 -15.72 16.44
C ASP A 158 -4.45 -16.98 15.58
N VAL A 159 -4.75 -16.92 14.28
CA VAL A 159 -4.38 -17.97 13.31
C VAL A 159 -2.91 -17.77 12.89
N PRO A 160 -2.03 -18.76 13.09
CA PRO A 160 -0.64 -18.67 12.63
C PRO A 160 -0.55 -18.60 11.11
N LEU A 161 0.38 -17.78 10.61
CA LEU A 161 0.76 -17.76 9.20
C LEU A 161 1.49 -19.06 8.85
N ALA A 162 0.86 -19.90 8.04
CA ALA A 162 1.44 -21.17 7.64
C ALA A 162 2.70 -20.97 6.77
N PRO A 163 3.71 -21.86 6.86
CA PRO A 163 4.79 -21.88 5.90
C PRO A 163 4.26 -22.13 4.49
N ASN A 164 4.88 -21.50 3.50
CA ASN A 164 4.45 -21.54 2.10
C ASN A 164 3.05 -20.97 1.82
N HIS A 165 2.46 -20.23 2.77
CA HIS A 165 1.17 -19.59 2.55
C HIS A 165 1.32 -18.49 1.49
N HIS A 166 0.47 -18.53 0.46
CA HIS A 166 0.43 -17.53 -0.60
C HIS A 166 -0.55 -16.43 -0.23
N PHE A 167 -0.05 -15.21 -0.16
CA PHE A 167 -0.81 -14.04 0.24
C PHE A 167 -0.37 -12.83 -0.58
N VAL A 168 -1.08 -11.72 -0.38
CA VAL A 168 -0.72 -10.42 -0.93
C VAL A 168 -0.25 -9.50 0.18
N LEU A 169 0.89 -8.86 -0.04
CA LEU A 169 1.35 -7.69 0.69
C LEU A 169 0.51 -6.49 0.24
N GLU A 170 -0.66 -6.33 0.88
CA GLU A 170 -1.57 -5.24 0.58
C GLU A 170 -1.47 -4.14 1.63
N TYR A 171 -1.15 -2.93 1.17
CA TYR A 171 -1.20 -1.74 1.99
C TYR A 171 -1.36 -0.48 1.16
N PHE A 172 -1.72 0.59 1.86
CA PHE A 172 -2.01 1.91 1.32
C PHE A 172 -1.29 2.95 2.16
N PHE A 173 -0.60 3.86 1.51
CA PHE A 173 -0.18 5.10 2.16
C PHE A 173 -0.48 6.29 1.27
N TYR A 174 -0.66 7.43 1.92
CA TYR A 174 -1.07 8.67 1.28
C TYR A 174 -0.08 9.77 1.67
N MET A 175 0.22 10.65 0.72
CA MET A 175 1.11 11.78 0.95
C MET A 175 0.47 13.07 0.46
N PRO A 176 0.65 14.20 1.16
CA PRO A 176 0.21 15.48 0.63
C PRO A 176 0.98 15.81 -0.65
N SER A 177 0.30 16.41 -1.61
CA SER A 177 0.86 16.74 -2.92
C SER A 177 0.61 18.22 -3.20
N LEU A 178 1.40 19.05 -2.49
CA LEU A 178 1.21 20.50 -2.46
C LEU A 178 1.41 21.13 -3.85
N THR A 179 0.57 22.10 -4.18
CA THR A 179 0.72 22.94 -5.38
C THR A 179 0.98 24.39 -4.99
N ALA A 180 1.20 25.25 -5.99
CA ALA A 180 1.27 26.69 -5.78
C ALA A 180 -0.06 27.28 -5.30
N ASN A 181 -1.17 26.60 -5.57
CA ASN A 181 -2.49 26.97 -5.09
C ASN A 181 -2.74 26.34 -3.71
N LYS A 182 -2.76 27.17 -2.66
CA LYS A 182 -2.93 26.71 -1.27
C LYS A 182 -4.34 26.17 -0.98
N ASP A 183 -5.30 26.45 -1.85
CA ASP A 183 -6.68 25.99 -1.71
C ASP A 183 -6.90 24.60 -2.36
N GLU A 184 -5.90 24.06 -3.06
CA GLU A 184 -5.94 22.70 -3.61
C GLU A 184 -5.60 21.65 -2.56
N ASP A 185 -6.53 20.72 -2.36
CA ASP A 185 -6.42 19.61 -1.41
C ASP A 185 -5.87 18.34 -2.08
N GLN A 186 -4.71 18.47 -2.70
CA GLN A 186 -4.14 17.39 -3.49
C GLN A 186 -3.31 16.41 -2.68
N TYR A 187 -3.41 15.13 -3.05
CA TYR A 187 -2.66 14.05 -2.44
C TYR A 187 -2.20 13.00 -3.46
N LEU A 188 -1.16 12.26 -3.09
CA LEU A 188 -0.70 11.05 -3.77
C LEU A 188 -1.16 9.84 -2.97
N LEU A 189 -1.55 8.78 -3.66
CA LEU A 189 -1.79 7.46 -3.10
C LEU A 189 -0.75 6.51 -3.67
N PHE A 190 -0.29 5.60 -2.83
CA PHE A 190 0.41 4.40 -3.25
C PHE A 190 -0.35 3.18 -2.73
N TRP A 191 -0.65 2.24 -3.63
CA TRP A 191 -1.26 0.96 -3.30
C TRP A 191 -0.33 -0.17 -3.73
N ASN A 192 0.12 -0.98 -2.77
CA ASN A 192 0.79 -2.23 -3.08
C ASN A 192 -0.18 -3.41 -2.94
N HIS A 193 0.01 -4.45 -3.76
CA HIS A 193 -0.74 -5.71 -3.71
C HIS A 193 0.16 -6.89 -4.10
N GLU A 194 1.45 -6.83 -3.78
CA GLU A 194 2.46 -7.79 -4.25
C GLU A 194 2.19 -9.19 -3.76
N GLN A 195 2.30 -10.17 -4.65
CA GLN A 195 2.15 -11.58 -4.27
C GLN A 195 3.43 -12.12 -3.64
N ALA A 196 3.27 -12.73 -2.47
CA ALA A 196 4.37 -13.28 -1.69
C ALA A 196 4.01 -14.63 -1.05
N ILE A 197 5.05 -15.37 -0.72
CA ILE A 197 5.03 -16.62 0.03
C ILE A 197 5.65 -16.39 1.40
N ALA A 198 5.00 -16.90 2.45
CA ALA A 198 5.52 -16.81 3.81
C ALA A 198 6.62 -17.86 4.07
N THR A 199 7.74 -17.42 4.65
CA THR A 199 8.86 -18.27 5.09
C THR A 199 9.24 -17.98 6.53
N GLU A 200 10.08 -18.82 7.13
CA GLU A 200 10.62 -18.58 8.48
C GLU A 200 11.54 -17.35 8.56
N LYS A 201 12.12 -16.93 7.43
CA LYS A 201 13.05 -15.79 7.38
C LYS A 201 12.36 -14.46 7.09
N GLY A 202 11.15 -14.50 6.55
CA GLY A 202 10.43 -13.34 6.03
C GLY A 202 9.48 -13.74 4.91
N VAL A 203 9.30 -12.85 3.95
CA VAL A 203 8.50 -13.10 2.75
C VAL A 203 9.41 -13.39 1.55
N GLU A 204 9.00 -14.29 0.67
CA GLU A 204 9.59 -14.49 -0.65
C GLU A 204 8.59 -14.06 -1.73
N TYR A 205 9.00 -13.16 -2.62
CA TYR A 205 8.12 -12.57 -3.61
C TYR A 205 8.02 -13.46 -4.86
N LEU A 206 6.84 -13.54 -5.47
CA LEU A 206 6.64 -14.25 -6.74
C LEU A 206 7.29 -13.51 -7.92
N SER A 207 7.44 -12.20 -7.80
CA SER A 207 8.15 -11.34 -8.74
C SER A 207 9.39 -10.78 -8.05
N THR A 208 10.45 -10.48 -8.80
CA THR A 208 11.65 -9.88 -8.19
C THR A 208 11.30 -8.50 -7.62
N PRO A 209 11.57 -8.22 -6.32
CA PRO A 209 11.25 -6.92 -5.72
C PRO A 209 11.91 -5.79 -6.50
N GLN A 210 11.11 -4.81 -6.88
CA GLN A 210 11.61 -3.67 -7.64
C GLN A 210 12.42 -2.73 -6.74
N LYS A 211 13.65 -2.43 -7.16
CA LYS A 211 14.57 -1.54 -6.43
C LYS A 211 14.54 -0.11 -6.94
N ASP A 212 14.40 0.05 -8.25
CA ASP A 212 14.42 1.33 -8.93
C ASP A 212 13.07 1.63 -9.56
N LEU A 213 12.56 2.85 -9.42
CA LEU A 213 11.36 3.30 -10.11
C LEU A 213 11.63 3.37 -11.63
N TYR A 214 10.94 2.55 -12.42
CA TYR A 214 11.08 2.59 -13.88
C TYR A 214 10.59 3.93 -14.44
N LEU A 215 11.18 4.36 -15.54
CA LEU A 215 10.81 5.60 -16.22
C LEU A 215 10.26 5.29 -17.61
N ILE A 216 9.10 5.88 -17.92
CA ILE A 216 8.47 5.84 -19.24
C ILE A 216 8.59 7.23 -19.85
N LYS A 217 8.98 7.29 -21.13
CA LYS A 217 9.13 8.50 -21.94
C LYS A 217 8.11 8.50 -23.07
#